data_AF-A0A5B1BDR9-F1
#
_entry.id   AF-A0A5B1BDR9-F1
#
_cell.length_a   1.000
_cell.length_b   1.000
_cell.length_c   1.000
_cell.angle_alpha   90.00
_cell.angle_beta   90.00
_cell.angle_gamma   90.00
#
_symmetry.space_group_name_H-M   'P 1'
#
loop_
_entity.id
_entity.type
_entity.pdbx_description
1 polymer ?
#
loop_
_entity_poly.entity_id
_entity_poly.type
_entity_poly.pdbx_seq_one_letter_code
_entity_poly.pdbx_strand_id
1 'polypeptide(L)'
;MTPDNALVSILISYCFMKIHNHCFQGYFSKNGYLILQLNFLNKQYMQKLNSLLILVSIITLWSCSNDDDTTISEIEITETNLVGKWQFTNFQENGVSQELSECDKMDTIELMSTENGEKTANITGHDDDNETCNPVVLSYEWKLSGKKFLLIPSIDNTEYEISSLTNETMKITNIITYQENGETIKEASISTLKKI
;
A
#
# COMPACT_ATOMS: atom_id res chain seq x y z
N MET A 1 24.22 -3.78 25.70
CA MET A 1 22.88 -3.18 25.62
C MET A 1 23.00 -2.00 24.67
N THR A 2 22.90 -2.28 23.37
CA THR A 2 23.16 -1.31 22.31
C THR A 2 21.87 -0.57 21.93
N PRO A 3 21.92 0.75 21.69
CA PRO A 3 20.78 1.60 21.40
C PRO A 3 20.33 1.57 19.91
N ASP A 4 20.75 0.59 19.12
CA ASP A 4 20.61 0.60 17.65
C ASP A 4 19.25 0.11 17.13
N ASN A 5 18.38 -0.43 18.00
CA ASN A 5 17.08 -0.98 17.58
C ASN A 5 15.98 0.08 17.38
N ALA A 6 16.20 1.34 17.77
CA ALA A 6 15.20 2.40 17.64
C ALA A 6 15.24 3.12 16.27
N LEU A 7 16.38 3.14 15.59
CA LEU A 7 16.53 3.75 14.25
C LEU A 7 15.97 2.85 13.15
N VAL A 8 16.04 1.53 13.34
CA VAL A 8 15.43 0.54 12.44
C VAL A 8 13.91 0.67 12.44
N SER A 9 13.30 1.04 13.58
CA SER A 9 11.84 1.23 13.70
C SER A 9 11.28 2.37 12.86
N ILE A 10 12.09 3.37 12.54
CA ILE A 10 11.66 4.58 11.83
C ILE A 10 11.75 4.35 10.32
N LEU A 11 12.66 3.52 9.82
CA LEU A 11 12.92 3.37 8.38
C LEU A 11 11.99 2.37 7.65
N ILE A 12 11.53 1.31 8.33
CA ILE A 12 10.56 0.34 7.74
C ILE A 12 9.17 0.96 7.65
N SER A 13 8.81 1.70 8.70
CA SER A 13 7.68 2.62 8.67
C SER A 13 7.94 3.74 7.68
N TYR A 14 9.14 4.27 7.44
CA TYR A 14 9.31 5.32 6.43
C TYR A 14 9.15 4.85 4.98
N CYS A 15 9.56 3.64 4.59
CA CYS A 15 9.32 3.15 3.22
C CYS A 15 7.85 2.77 2.97
N PHE A 16 7.17 2.11 3.92
CA PHE A 16 5.75 1.76 3.78
C PHE A 16 4.79 2.86 4.29
N MET A 17 5.20 3.72 5.21
CA MET A 17 4.49 4.96 5.56
C MET A 17 4.84 6.10 4.63
N LYS A 18 5.91 6.17 3.81
CA LYS A 18 5.94 7.16 2.70
C LYS A 18 4.84 6.86 1.70
N ILE A 19 4.59 5.57 1.46
CA ILE A 19 3.39 5.08 0.77
C ILE A 19 2.09 5.46 1.53
N HIS A 20 2.11 5.90 2.80
CA HIS A 20 0.94 6.43 3.55
C HIS A 20 1.05 7.90 4.00
N ASN A 21 2.16 8.62 3.75
CA ASN A 21 2.46 9.90 4.41
C ASN A 21 2.18 11.11 3.51
N HIS A 22 1.19 11.00 2.63
CA HIS A 22 0.53 12.19 2.14
C HIS A 22 -0.47 12.81 3.15
N CYS A 23 -0.56 12.29 4.40
CA CYS A 23 -1.39 12.92 5.45
C CYS A 23 -0.82 13.06 6.88
N PHE A 24 0.42 12.67 7.20
CA PHE A 24 0.96 12.88 8.56
C PHE A 24 2.27 13.71 8.57
N GLN A 25 2.14 15.04 8.41
CA GLN A 25 3.16 15.97 8.93
C GLN A 25 3.01 16.07 10.46
N GLY A 26 3.59 15.12 11.18
CA GLY A 26 3.75 15.15 12.63
C GLY A 26 5.21 15.38 13.03
N TYR A 27 5.58 16.62 13.34
CA TYR A 27 6.89 16.98 13.88
C TYR A 27 7.10 16.34 15.27
N PHE A 28 8.13 15.51 15.41
CA PHE A 28 8.67 15.14 16.73
C PHE A 28 9.65 16.22 17.22
N SER A 29 9.24 17.01 18.21
CA SER A 29 10.14 17.82 19.03
C SER A 29 10.34 17.15 20.39
N LYS A 30 11.61 17.07 20.82
CA LYS A 30 12.02 16.65 22.17
C LYS A 30 11.47 17.65 23.19
N ASN A 31 10.28 17.40 23.72
CA ASN A 31 9.82 17.67 25.10
C ASN A 31 8.28 17.71 25.10
N GLY A 32 7.69 16.95 26.02
CA GLY A 32 6.27 16.64 26.06
C GLY A 32 5.31 17.82 26.26
N TYR A 33 4.04 17.48 26.05
CA TYR A 33 2.80 18.28 26.04
C TYR A 33 2.43 18.93 24.70
N LEU A 34 1.43 18.33 24.04
CA LEU A 34 0.67 19.00 22.97
C LEU A 34 -0.71 19.37 23.50
N ILE A 35 -0.95 20.68 23.58
CA ILE A 35 -2.28 21.28 23.57
C ILE A 35 -2.57 21.62 22.11
N LEU A 36 -3.50 20.90 21.47
CA LEU A 36 -3.98 21.25 20.13
C LEU A 36 -5.12 22.27 20.26
N GLN A 37 -4.83 23.52 19.91
CA GLN A 37 -5.83 24.52 19.53
C GLN A 37 -6.00 24.43 18.01
N LEU A 38 -7.12 23.85 17.55
CA LEU A 38 -7.49 23.81 16.13
C LEU A 38 -8.56 24.87 15.86
N ASN A 39 -8.17 25.92 15.13
CA ASN A 39 -9.11 26.80 14.45
C ASN A 39 -9.66 26.06 13.22
N PHE A 40 -10.90 25.57 13.31
CA PHE A 40 -11.65 25.07 12.15
C PHE A 40 -12.62 26.14 11.64
N LEU A 41 -12.32 26.69 10.46
CA LEU A 41 -13.25 27.47 9.66
C LEU A 41 -14.28 26.54 9.01
N ASN A 42 -15.51 26.67 9.49
CA ASN A 42 -16.82 26.39 8.89
C ASN A 42 -16.87 25.93 7.42
N LYS A 43 -17.41 24.72 7.19
CA LYS A 43 -18.24 24.41 6.01
C LYS A 43 -19.25 23.30 6.31
N GLN A 44 -20.36 23.67 6.96
CA GLN A 44 -21.56 22.85 6.97
C GLN A 44 -22.41 23.19 5.74
N TYR A 45 -22.81 22.20 4.93
CA TYR A 45 -24.21 21.94 4.55
C TYR A 45 -24.28 20.86 3.47
N MET A 46 -25.05 19.79 3.72
CA MET A 46 -25.93 19.13 2.74
C MET A 46 -26.75 18.08 3.51
N GLN A 47 -27.89 18.50 4.03
CA GLN A 47 -29.03 17.62 4.31
C GLN A 47 -30.12 17.99 3.31
N LYS A 48 -30.58 17.02 2.53
CA LYS A 48 -32.02 16.67 2.44
C LYS A 48 -32.25 15.51 1.48
N LEU A 49 -32.77 14.44 2.07
CA LEU A 49 -33.59 13.40 1.48
C LEU A 49 -34.68 13.98 0.55
N ASN A 50 -34.94 13.33 -0.58
CA ASN A 50 -36.26 12.74 -0.87
C ASN A 50 -36.37 12.10 -2.27
N SER A 51 -37.02 10.92 -2.25
CA SER A 51 -38.09 10.48 -3.16
C SER A 51 -37.71 10.15 -4.62
N LEU A 52 -37.55 8.86 -4.96
CA LEU A 52 -38.56 7.94 -5.52
C LEU A 52 -38.98 8.25 -6.97
N LEU A 53 -39.12 7.19 -7.79
CA LEU A 53 -39.65 7.10 -9.17
C LEU A 53 -38.64 7.47 -10.27
N ILE A 54 -38.30 6.63 -11.27
CA ILE A 54 -39.17 5.89 -12.18
C ILE A 54 -38.45 4.66 -12.78
N LEU A 55 -39.24 3.62 -12.95
CA LEU A 55 -39.04 2.36 -13.64
C LEU A 55 -39.34 2.54 -15.14
N VAL A 56 -38.36 2.37 -16.04
CA VAL A 56 -38.53 2.15 -17.51
C VAL A 56 -37.35 1.30 -18.02
N SER A 57 -37.50 -0.02 -18.12
CA SER A 57 -37.85 -0.78 -19.34
C SER A 57 -36.71 -0.93 -20.37
N ILE A 58 -35.98 -2.04 -20.21
CA ILE A 58 -35.55 -3.01 -21.23
C ILE A 58 -35.76 -2.58 -22.69
N ILE A 59 -34.66 -2.27 -23.42
CA ILE A 59 -34.57 -2.38 -24.88
C ILE A 59 -33.16 -2.89 -25.27
N THR A 60 -33.15 -4.15 -25.70
CA THR A 60 -32.35 -4.83 -26.76
C THR A 60 -30.82 -4.80 -26.79
N LEU A 61 -30.27 -5.97 -26.49
CA LEU A 61 -29.34 -6.77 -27.31
C LEU A 61 -29.04 -6.23 -28.73
N TRP A 62 -27.82 -5.73 -28.95
CA TRP A 62 -26.86 -6.17 -29.98
C TRP A 62 -25.67 -5.22 -30.06
N SER A 63 -24.50 -5.69 -29.64
CA SER A 63 -23.27 -5.59 -30.44
C SER A 63 -22.22 -6.50 -29.83
N CYS A 64 -22.10 -7.72 -30.37
CA CYS A 64 -20.81 -8.40 -30.39
C CYS A 64 -19.99 -7.72 -31.49
N SER A 65 -19.01 -6.91 -31.11
CA SER A 65 -17.84 -6.68 -31.95
C SER A 65 -16.64 -7.25 -31.22
N ASN A 66 -15.88 -8.07 -31.93
CA ASN A 66 -14.64 -8.70 -31.47
C ASN A 66 -13.84 -7.75 -30.59
N ASP A 67 -13.63 -8.12 -29.34
CA ASP A 67 -12.49 -7.61 -28.60
C ASP A 67 -11.77 -8.84 -28.07
N ASP A 68 -10.49 -8.91 -28.42
CA ASP A 68 -9.54 -9.85 -27.87
C ASP A 68 -9.54 -9.67 -26.35
N ASP A 69 -10.43 -10.41 -25.67
CA ASP A 69 -10.38 -10.64 -24.24
C ASP A 69 -9.07 -11.39 -24.01
N THR A 70 -8.00 -10.60 -23.92
CA THR A 70 -6.75 -10.97 -23.31
C THR A 70 -7.10 -11.14 -21.84
N THR A 71 -7.74 -12.27 -21.54
CA THR A 71 -8.05 -12.70 -20.19
C THR A 71 -6.73 -12.65 -19.45
N ILE A 72 -6.55 -11.63 -18.62
CA ILE A 72 -5.39 -11.54 -17.75
C ILE A 72 -5.55 -12.73 -16.80
N SER A 73 -4.84 -13.81 -17.10
CA SER A 73 -4.92 -15.04 -16.33
C SER A 73 -4.38 -14.74 -14.93
N GLU A 74 -5.30 -14.63 -13.97
CA GLU A 74 -4.95 -14.61 -12.56
C GLU A 74 -4.14 -15.88 -12.26
N ILE A 75 -2.97 -15.71 -11.66
CA ILE A 75 -2.10 -16.83 -11.32
C ILE A 75 -2.25 -17.15 -9.84
N GLU A 76 -2.08 -18.43 -9.50
CA GLU A 76 -2.12 -18.86 -8.11
C GLU A 76 -1.03 -18.15 -7.29
N ILE A 77 -1.40 -17.66 -6.10
CA ILE A 77 -0.47 -17.03 -5.17
C ILE A 77 0.37 -18.13 -4.53
N THR A 78 1.57 -18.32 -5.06
CA THR A 78 2.59 -19.26 -4.57
C THR A 78 3.92 -18.54 -4.43
N GLU A 79 4.81 -19.09 -3.62
CA GLU A 79 6.14 -18.50 -3.42
C GLU A 79 6.91 -18.39 -4.73
N THR A 80 6.84 -19.41 -5.58
CA THR A 80 7.48 -19.43 -6.90
C THR A 80 6.96 -18.32 -7.81
N ASN A 81 5.65 -18.04 -7.79
CA ASN A 81 5.04 -17.02 -8.65
C ASN A 81 5.33 -15.59 -8.17
N LEU A 82 5.59 -15.41 -6.87
CA LEU A 82 5.94 -14.12 -6.27
C LEU A 82 7.41 -13.73 -6.48
N VAL A 83 8.31 -14.70 -6.65
CA VAL A 83 9.73 -14.43 -6.89
C VAL A 83 9.92 -13.57 -8.15
N GLY A 84 10.75 -12.54 -8.00
CA GLY A 84 11.04 -11.54 -9.02
C GLY A 84 11.12 -10.13 -8.46
N LYS A 85 11.39 -9.17 -9.35
CA LYS A 85 11.44 -7.75 -9.03
C LYS A 85 10.16 -7.05 -9.47
N TRP A 86 9.61 -6.23 -8.58
CA TRP A 86 8.33 -5.58 -8.72
C TRP A 86 8.49 -4.08 -8.48
N GLN A 87 8.08 -3.26 -9.43
CA GLN A 87 8.12 -1.79 -9.37
C GLN A 87 6.76 -1.24 -8.93
N PHE A 88 6.77 -0.23 -8.06
CA PHE A 88 5.55 0.43 -7.61
C PHE A 88 4.93 1.30 -8.71
N THR A 89 3.62 1.18 -8.94
CA THR A 89 2.95 1.84 -10.09
C THR A 89 1.64 2.51 -9.76
N ASN A 90 0.97 2.12 -8.67
CA ASN A 90 -0.29 2.75 -8.26
C ASN A 90 -0.50 2.57 -6.76
N PHE A 91 -1.12 3.57 -6.14
CA PHE A 91 -1.55 3.57 -4.76
C PHE A 91 -3.01 4.01 -4.63
N GLN A 92 -3.78 3.29 -3.83
CA GLN A 92 -5.13 3.69 -3.44
C GLN A 92 -5.25 3.69 -1.93
N GLU A 93 -5.95 4.68 -1.40
CA GLU A 93 -6.27 4.81 0.02
C GLU A 93 -7.78 4.99 0.15
N ASN A 94 -8.41 4.10 0.91
CA ASN A 94 -9.87 4.06 1.11
C ASN A 94 -10.67 4.09 -0.21
N GLY A 95 -10.13 3.42 -1.24
CA GLY A 95 -10.72 3.33 -2.58
C GLY A 95 -10.45 4.55 -3.48
N VAL A 96 -9.69 5.54 -3.01
CA VAL A 96 -9.32 6.74 -3.77
C VAL A 96 -7.89 6.61 -4.26
N SER A 97 -7.69 6.74 -5.58
CA SER A 97 -6.35 6.76 -6.19
C SER A 97 -5.57 7.97 -5.70
N GLN A 98 -4.33 7.74 -5.28
CA GLN A 98 -3.37 8.78 -4.92
C GLN A 98 -2.40 9.01 -6.07
N GLU A 99 -1.90 10.23 -6.18
CA GLU A 99 -0.84 10.55 -7.13
C GLU A 99 0.51 10.09 -6.56
N LEU A 100 1.31 9.42 -7.38
CA LEU A 100 2.68 9.02 -7.04
C LEU A 100 3.67 10.08 -7.52
N SER A 101 4.63 10.44 -6.67
CA SER A 101 5.77 11.26 -7.06
C SER A 101 6.67 10.51 -8.05
N GLU A 102 7.60 11.23 -8.69
CA GLU A 102 8.58 10.60 -9.57
C GLU A 102 9.51 9.65 -8.81
N CYS A 103 9.82 9.93 -7.53
CA CYS A 103 10.63 9.04 -6.71
C CYS A 103 9.86 7.76 -6.32
N ASP A 104 8.58 7.86 -5.96
CA ASP A 104 7.75 6.68 -5.63
C ASP A 104 7.68 5.69 -6.80
N LYS A 105 7.63 6.19 -8.04
CA LYS A 105 7.62 5.36 -9.25
C LYS A 105 8.94 4.61 -9.46
N MET A 106 10.02 4.98 -8.77
CA MET A 106 11.30 4.26 -8.80
C MET A 106 11.36 3.15 -7.75
N ASP A 107 10.41 3.10 -6.81
CA ASP A 107 10.43 2.12 -5.72
C ASP A 107 10.23 0.70 -6.21
N THR A 108 10.98 -0.23 -5.63
CA THR A 108 10.94 -1.64 -6.01
C THR A 108 10.98 -2.58 -4.81
N ILE A 109 10.37 -3.75 -4.98
CA ILE A 109 10.48 -4.91 -4.09
C ILE A 109 11.01 -6.07 -4.91
N GLU A 110 12.11 -6.66 -4.49
CA GLU A 110 12.68 -7.88 -5.08
C GLU A 110 12.54 -9.04 -4.11
N LEU A 111 11.74 -10.04 -4.49
CA LEU A 111 11.51 -11.25 -3.73
C LEU A 111 12.36 -12.37 -4.31
N MET A 112 13.23 -12.95 -3.48
CA MET A 112 14.13 -14.02 -3.86
C MET A 112 13.90 -15.26 -2.99
N SER A 113 14.14 -16.43 -3.57
CA SER A 113 14.20 -17.70 -2.87
C SER A 113 15.38 -18.49 -3.40
N THR A 114 16.21 -19.06 -2.52
CA THR A 114 17.30 -19.95 -2.90
C THR A 114 16.82 -21.40 -2.96
N GLU A 115 17.62 -22.29 -3.58
CA GLU A 115 17.35 -23.73 -3.61
C GLU A 115 17.31 -24.36 -2.20
N ASN A 116 17.98 -23.74 -1.24
CA ASN A 116 18.00 -24.17 0.17
C ASN A 116 16.77 -23.66 0.95
N GLY A 117 15.85 -22.94 0.30
CA GLY A 117 14.63 -22.41 0.91
C GLY A 117 14.81 -21.11 1.68
N GLU A 118 15.99 -20.49 1.62
CA GLU A 118 16.21 -19.14 2.17
C GLU A 118 15.45 -18.11 1.33
N LYS A 119 14.72 -17.21 1.99
CA LYS A 119 13.82 -16.26 1.35
C LYS A 119 14.18 -14.85 1.78
N THR A 120 14.57 -14.02 0.81
CA THR A 120 15.01 -12.64 1.05
C THR A 120 14.17 -11.67 0.23
N ALA A 121 13.80 -10.55 0.84
CA ALA A 121 13.08 -9.45 0.23
C ALA A 121 13.95 -8.19 0.31
N ASN A 122 14.35 -7.65 -0.83
CA ASN A 122 15.04 -6.36 -0.91
C ASN A 122 14.05 -5.29 -1.32
N ILE A 123 13.89 -4.27 -0.47
CA ILE A 123 13.02 -3.13 -0.73
C ILE A 123 13.92 -1.94 -1.01
N THR A 124 13.74 -1.32 -2.18
CA THR A 124 14.42 -0.08 -2.55
C THR A 124 13.39 1.04 -2.57
N GLY A 125 13.48 1.96 -1.60
CA GLY A 125 12.71 3.19 -1.56
C GLY A 125 13.53 4.37 -2.06
N HIS A 126 12.90 5.42 -2.56
CA HIS A 126 13.58 6.65 -2.98
C HIS A 126 13.05 7.85 -2.20
N ASP A 127 13.97 8.57 -1.56
CA ASP A 127 13.63 9.79 -0.84
C ASP A 127 13.78 11.01 -1.74
N ASP A 128 12.75 11.87 -1.80
CA ASP A 128 12.80 13.18 -2.44
C ASP A 128 13.49 14.19 -1.50
N ASP A 129 14.82 14.13 -1.45
CA ASP A 129 15.64 15.12 -0.78
C ASP A 129 16.17 16.11 -1.83
N ASN A 130 15.55 17.30 -1.90
CA ASN A 130 15.89 18.36 -2.84
C ASN A 130 15.87 17.91 -4.31
N GLU A 131 14.76 17.33 -4.79
CA GLU A 131 14.55 16.91 -6.19
C GLU A 131 15.48 15.78 -6.66
N THR A 132 16.20 15.14 -5.73
CA THR A 132 17.07 14.01 -6.03
C THR A 132 16.51 12.75 -5.38
N CYS A 133 16.08 11.78 -6.20
CA CYS A 133 15.57 10.49 -5.74
C CYS A 133 16.72 9.57 -5.29
N ASN A 134 17.18 9.73 -4.05
CA ASN A 134 18.28 8.91 -3.53
C ASN A 134 17.75 7.55 -3.05
N PRO A 135 18.32 6.42 -3.50
CA PRO A 135 17.84 5.10 -3.13
C PRO A 135 18.28 4.72 -1.71
N VAL A 136 17.36 4.14 -0.95
CA VAL A 136 17.60 3.45 0.32
C VAL A 136 17.18 1.99 0.15
N VAL A 137 18.12 1.07 0.40
CA VAL A 137 17.87 -0.37 0.27
C VAL A 137 17.81 -1.02 1.65
N LEU A 138 16.74 -1.77 1.89
CA LEU A 138 16.51 -2.55 3.10
C LEU A 138 16.30 -4.02 2.72
N SER A 139 16.86 -4.93 3.52
CA SER A 139 16.79 -6.37 3.27
C SER A 139 16.13 -7.09 4.44
N TYR A 140 15.21 -7.99 4.12
CA TYR A 140 14.40 -8.76 5.07
C TYR A 140 14.35 -10.23 4.68
N GLU A 141 14.06 -11.09 5.63
CA GLU A 141 13.46 -12.38 5.32
C GLU A 141 11.97 -12.20 4.97
N TRP A 142 11.39 -13.07 4.16
CA TRP A 142 9.94 -13.05 3.90
C TRP A 142 9.30 -14.44 4.02
N LYS A 143 8.02 -14.44 4.39
CA LYS A 143 7.19 -15.65 4.50
C LYS A 143 5.84 -15.45 3.84
N LEU A 144 5.33 -16.53 3.25
CA LEU A 144 3.98 -16.60 2.70
C LEU A 144 3.17 -17.65 3.47
N SER A 145 1.96 -17.28 3.89
CA SER A 145 0.98 -18.19 4.48
C SER A 145 -0.39 -17.94 3.86
N GLY A 146 -0.77 -18.79 2.90
CA GLY A 146 -1.93 -18.52 2.05
C GLY A 146 -1.70 -17.26 1.22
N LYS A 147 -2.59 -16.25 1.38
CA LYS A 147 -2.45 -14.93 0.74
C LYS A 147 -1.67 -13.91 1.57
N LYS A 148 -1.23 -14.28 2.77
CA LYS A 148 -0.58 -13.36 3.71
C LYS A 148 0.93 -13.39 3.54
N PHE A 149 1.48 -12.21 3.32
CA PHE A 149 2.90 -11.93 3.16
C PHE A 149 3.43 -11.21 4.41
N LEU A 150 4.54 -11.69 4.95
CA LEU A 150 5.19 -11.13 6.14
C LEU A 150 6.67 -10.90 5.88
N LEU A 151 7.17 -9.73 6.26
CA LEU A 151 8.60 -9.39 6.28
C LEU A 151 9.19 -9.63 7.68
N ILE A 152 10.44 -10.07 7.78
CA ILE A 152 11.11 -10.38 9.05
C ILE A 152 12.51 -9.75 9.04
N PRO A 153 12.91 -9.01 10.10
CA PRO A 153 12.10 -8.67 11.27
C PRO A 153 10.97 -7.67 10.92
N SER A 154 9.79 -7.89 11.50
CA SER A 154 8.70 -6.93 11.48
C SER A 154 8.49 -6.41 12.90
N ILE A 155 8.40 -5.09 13.05
CA ILE A 155 8.28 -4.43 14.36
C ILE A 155 6.92 -4.75 15.00
N ASP A 156 5.88 -4.85 14.17
CA ASP A 156 4.49 -5.03 14.62
C ASP A 156 3.87 -6.35 14.15
N ASN A 157 4.69 -7.26 13.60
CA ASN A 157 4.21 -8.45 12.86
C ASN A 157 3.19 -8.10 11.76
N THR A 158 3.36 -6.93 11.13
CA THR A 158 2.47 -6.46 10.06
C THR A 158 2.43 -7.49 8.94
N GLU A 159 1.24 -8.05 8.73
CA GLU A 159 0.92 -8.94 7.61
C GLU A 159 0.29 -8.12 6.49
N TYR A 160 0.71 -8.39 5.26
CA TYR A 160 0.14 -7.82 4.06
C TYR A 160 -0.65 -8.89 3.31
N GLU A 161 -1.80 -8.55 2.74
CA GLU A 161 -2.59 -9.50 1.97
C GLU A 161 -2.36 -9.30 0.47
N ILE A 162 -2.00 -10.36 -0.26
CA ILE A 162 -1.93 -10.33 -1.71
C ILE A 162 -3.35 -10.52 -2.24
N SER A 163 -3.98 -9.44 -2.70
CA SER A 163 -5.36 -9.45 -3.16
C SER A 163 -5.51 -9.94 -4.59
N SER A 164 -4.49 -9.77 -5.43
CA SER A 164 -4.45 -10.30 -6.80
C SER A 164 -3.01 -10.46 -7.29
N LEU A 165 -2.77 -11.50 -8.11
CA LEU A 165 -1.48 -11.76 -8.73
C LEU A 165 -1.67 -12.21 -10.19
N THR A 166 -0.85 -11.66 -11.07
CA THR A 166 -0.74 -12.03 -12.49
C THR A 166 0.74 -12.16 -12.85
N ASN A 167 1.06 -12.55 -14.08
CA ASN A 167 2.46 -12.59 -14.53
C ASN A 167 3.14 -11.20 -14.54
N GLU A 168 2.36 -10.13 -14.62
CA GLU A 168 2.86 -8.76 -14.77
C GLU A 168 2.55 -7.87 -13.57
N THR A 169 1.55 -8.20 -12.76
CA THR A 169 1.07 -7.30 -11.69
C THR A 169 0.82 -8.04 -10.39
N MET A 170 1.20 -7.41 -9.28
CA MET A 170 0.87 -7.84 -7.92
C MET A 170 0.12 -6.71 -7.21
N LYS A 171 -1.00 -7.04 -6.57
CA LYS A 171 -1.73 -6.12 -5.70
C LYS A 171 -1.60 -6.55 -4.25
N ILE A 172 -1.13 -5.64 -3.42
CA ILE A 172 -0.97 -5.83 -1.98
C ILE A 172 -1.97 -4.91 -1.29
N THR A 173 -2.76 -5.48 -0.39
CA THR A 173 -3.72 -4.78 0.45
C THR A 173 -3.22 -4.77 1.89
N ASN A 174 -3.28 -3.59 2.51
CA ASN A 174 -3.02 -3.42 3.93
C ASN A 174 -4.25 -2.80 4.59
N ILE A 175 -4.64 -3.35 5.74
CA ILE A 175 -5.77 -2.85 6.53
C ILE A 175 -5.24 -2.53 7.92
N ILE A 176 -5.28 -1.25 8.28
CA ILE A 176 -4.90 -0.78 9.60
C ILE A 176 -6.18 -0.51 10.38
N THR A 177 -6.20 -0.94 11.64
CA THR A 177 -7.31 -0.66 12.55
C THR A 177 -6.75 0.03 13.80
N TYR A 178 -7.26 1.21 14.11
CA TYR A 178 -6.85 1.97 15.30
C TYR A 178 -8.07 2.59 16.00
N GLN A 179 -7.85 3.11 17.21
CA GLN A 179 -8.89 3.79 17.99
C GLN A 179 -8.64 5.30 17.95
N GLU A 180 -9.65 6.07 17.57
CA GLU A 180 -9.63 7.53 17.64
C GLU A 180 -10.90 8.02 18.33
N ASN A 181 -10.75 8.81 19.41
CA ASN A 181 -11.87 9.33 20.20
C ASN A 181 -12.86 8.24 20.70
N GLY A 182 -12.38 7.00 20.90
CA GLY A 182 -13.20 5.86 21.32
C GLY A 182 -13.95 5.17 20.18
N GLU A 183 -13.75 5.58 18.93
CA GLU A 183 -14.25 4.92 17.74
C GLU A 183 -13.15 4.07 17.08
N THR A 184 -13.55 2.91 16.55
CA THR A 184 -12.65 2.06 15.78
C THR A 184 -12.61 2.54 14.34
N ILE A 185 -11.48 3.06 13.91
CA ILE A 185 -11.24 3.47 12.53
C ILE A 185 -10.54 2.32 11.80
N LYS A 186 -10.95 2.10 10.55
CA LYS A 186 -10.32 1.15 9.62
C LYS A 186 -9.91 1.90 8.38
N GLU A 187 -8.63 1.82 8.05
CA GLU A 187 -8.08 2.35 6.81
C GLU A 187 -7.60 1.19 5.97
N ALA A 188 -7.94 1.22 4.69
CA ALA A 188 -7.53 0.22 3.73
C ALA A 188 -6.71 0.89 2.63
N SER A 189 -5.57 0.31 2.32
CA SER A 189 -4.70 0.77 1.26
C SER A 189 -4.39 -0.37 0.29
N ILE A 190 -4.21 -0.02 -0.98
CA ILE A 190 -3.89 -0.96 -2.06
C ILE A 190 -2.69 -0.43 -2.83
N SER A 191 -1.61 -1.19 -2.79
CA SER A 191 -0.42 -0.96 -3.61
C SER A 191 -0.46 -1.88 -4.82
N THR A 192 -0.30 -1.33 -6.02
CA THR A 192 -0.13 -2.11 -7.25
C THR A 192 1.31 -2.02 -7.71
N LEU A 193 1.91 -3.19 -7.93
CA LEU A 193 3.26 -3.34 -8.42
C LEU A 193 3.26 -4.03 -9.77
N LYS A 194 4.20 -3.65 -10.64
CA LYS A 194 4.42 -4.24 -11.95
C LYS A 194 5.75 -5.01 -11.97
N LYS A 195 5.77 -6.20 -12.55
CA LYS A 195 6.99 -7.00 -12.70
C LYS A 195 7.95 -6.34 -13.68
N ILE A 196 9.25 -6.32 -13.36
CA ILE A 196 10.34 -5.73 -14.17
C ILE A 196 11.53 -6.67 -14.31
#